data_AF-A0A831JIF0-F1
#
_entry.id   AF-A0A831JIF0-F1
#
_cell.length_a   1.000
_cell.length_b   1.000
_cell.length_c   1.000
_cell.angle_alpha   90.00
_cell.angle_beta   90.00
_cell.angle_gamma   90.00
#
_symmetry.space_group_name_H-M   'P 1'
#
loop_
_entity.id
_entity.type
_entity.pdbx_description
1 polymer ?
#
loop_
_entity_poly.entity_id
_entity_poly.type
_entity_poly.pdbx_seq_one_letter_code
_entity_poly.pdbx_strand_id
1 'polypeptide(L)'
;MKLKNKYTDDQIKSYLINRIKQSIINDVGGAFEGWSSQIDQTGGAGFYAIPRMLFPEIDGLGSYITGNPHSTGLNIKTYLSEVMGIKRSRYKEVAAFMVFVYRHGLLHQHEPKCFSYKKKVIGLQFTIGNQNNPQEVQAGNHLVFIDNVLMLDANTFYYDVVNSIDDFANDIITKYKKTFEASIKIQSKPLTKTELLFKRTNKYISEKDFDFLKTI
;
A
#
# COMPACT_ATOMS: atom_id res chain seq x y z
N MET A 1 -15.37 -6.35 -25.95
CA MET A 1 -16.43 -6.50 -24.93
C MET A 1 -16.62 -5.15 -24.23
N LYS A 2 -17.73 -4.43 -24.45
CA LYS A 2 -17.98 -3.15 -23.78
C LYS A 2 -18.39 -3.46 -22.33
N LEU A 3 -17.50 -3.20 -21.36
CA LEU A 3 -17.82 -3.29 -19.93
C LEU A 3 -18.88 -2.23 -19.57
N LYS A 4 -20.16 -2.59 -19.75
CA LYS A 4 -21.32 -1.93 -19.17
C LYS A 4 -21.79 -2.73 -17.96
N ASN A 5 -20.93 -2.97 -16.99
CA ASN A 5 -21.35 -3.59 -15.74
C ASN A 5 -21.19 -2.57 -14.62
N LYS A 6 -22.33 -2.00 -14.18
CA LYS A 6 -22.40 -1.48 -12.81
C LYS A 6 -22.15 -2.66 -11.89
N TYR A 7 -21.24 -2.52 -10.94
CA TYR A 7 -20.97 -3.59 -10.01
C TYR A 7 -22.12 -3.70 -9.01
N THR A 8 -22.64 -4.91 -8.76
CA THR A 8 -23.56 -5.14 -7.65
C THR A 8 -22.81 -5.01 -6.32
N ASP A 9 -23.55 -4.74 -5.24
CA ASP A 9 -22.93 -4.58 -3.92
C ASP A 9 -22.20 -5.87 -3.50
N ASP A 10 -22.77 -7.04 -3.81
CA ASP A 10 -22.13 -8.34 -3.57
C ASP A 10 -20.86 -8.53 -4.40
N GLN A 11 -20.84 -8.05 -5.65
CA GLN A 11 -19.64 -8.12 -6.49
C GLN A 11 -18.52 -7.23 -5.93
N ILE A 12 -18.86 -6.05 -5.42
CA ILE A 12 -17.90 -5.14 -4.76
C ILE A 12 -17.34 -5.80 -3.50
N LYS A 13 -18.21 -6.29 -2.61
CA LYS A 13 -17.80 -6.97 -1.37
C LYS A 13 -16.94 -8.19 -1.67
N SER A 14 -17.37 -9.05 -2.59
CA SER A 14 -16.60 -10.24 -2.97
C SER A 14 -15.23 -9.87 -3.55
N TYR A 15 -15.16 -8.83 -4.39
CA TYR A 15 -13.88 -8.35 -4.91
C TYR A 15 -12.94 -7.83 -3.80
N LEU A 16 -13.42 -7.01 -2.87
CA LEU A 16 -12.58 -6.45 -1.81
C LEU A 16 -12.19 -7.51 -0.77
N ILE A 17 -13.13 -8.34 -0.34
CA ILE A 17 -12.91 -9.31 0.74
C ILE A 17 -12.25 -10.59 0.22
N ASN A 18 -12.85 -11.23 -0.79
CA ASN A 18 -12.39 -12.57 -1.21
C ASN A 18 -11.18 -12.51 -2.14
N ARG A 19 -10.94 -11.37 -2.79
CA ARG A 19 -9.79 -11.21 -3.69
C ARG A 19 -8.71 -10.33 -3.07
N ILE A 20 -8.99 -9.05 -2.78
CA ILE A 20 -7.94 -8.14 -2.30
C ILE A 20 -7.46 -8.51 -0.89
N LYS A 21 -8.37 -8.56 0.09
CA LYS A 21 -8.01 -8.90 1.47
C LYS A 21 -7.34 -10.28 1.58
N GLN A 22 -7.87 -11.29 0.89
CA GLN A 22 -7.25 -12.62 0.89
C GLN A 22 -5.88 -12.64 0.21
N SER A 23 -5.66 -11.90 -0.89
CA SER A 23 -4.31 -11.77 -1.48
C SER A 23 -3.35 -11.17 -0.49
N ILE A 24 -3.73 -10.08 0.19
CA ILE A 24 -2.90 -9.46 1.23
C ILE A 24 -2.57 -10.44 2.35
N ILE A 25 -3.57 -11.20 2.84
CA ILE A 25 -3.37 -12.21 3.88
C ILE A 25 -2.38 -13.28 3.43
N ASN A 26 -2.56 -13.81 2.21
CA ASN A 26 -1.72 -14.90 1.71
C ASN A 26 -0.30 -14.42 1.39
N ASP A 27 -0.18 -13.31 0.67
CA ASP A 27 1.09 -12.81 0.16
C ASP A 27 1.90 -12.13 1.27
N VAL A 28 1.29 -11.18 1.98
CA VAL A 28 1.97 -10.39 3.01
C VAL A 28 2.06 -11.18 4.32
N GLY A 29 1.01 -11.92 4.69
CA GLY A 29 1.02 -12.78 5.87
C GLY A 29 2.07 -13.89 5.73
N GLY A 30 2.18 -14.54 4.57
CA GLY A 30 3.22 -15.53 4.33
C GLY A 30 4.65 -14.95 4.43
N ALA A 31 4.86 -13.75 3.89
CA ALA A 31 6.14 -13.03 4.05
C ALA A 31 6.42 -12.67 5.52
N PHE A 32 5.39 -12.30 6.27
CA PHE A 32 5.47 -11.97 7.69
C PHE A 32 5.82 -13.18 8.55
N GLU A 33 5.17 -14.32 8.33
CA GLU A 33 5.43 -15.59 9.02
C GLU A 33 6.84 -16.10 8.71
N GLY A 34 7.23 -16.09 7.43
CA GLY A 34 8.56 -16.50 6.98
C GLY A 34 9.66 -15.71 7.67
N TRP A 35 9.48 -14.39 7.82
CA TRP A 35 10.48 -13.56 8.49
C TRP A 35 10.44 -13.70 10.02
N SER A 36 9.25 -13.78 10.62
CA SER A 36 9.11 -13.94 12.08
C SER A 36 9.80 -15.21 12.58
N SER A 37 9.79 -16.28 11.77
CA SER A 37 10.51 -17.53 12.09
C SER A 37 12.04 -17.41 12.06
N GLN A 38 12.60 -16.34 11.47
CA GLN A 38 14.04 -16.10 11.33
C GLN A 38 14.58 -14.98 12.23
N ILE A 39 13.70 -14.29 12.97
CA ILE A 39 14.05 -13.09 13.76
C ILE A 39 15.09 -13.39 14.86
N ASP A 40 14.99 -14.58 15.45
CA ASP A 40 15.88 -15.06 16.51
C ASP A 40 17.24 -15.53 15.97
N GLN A 41 17.36 -15.77 14.66
CA GLN A 41 18.53 -16.40 14.05
C GLN A 41 19.49 -15.40 13.37
N THR A 42 19.01 -14.23 12.95
CA THR A 42 19.77 -13.33 12.06
C THR A 42 19.98 -11.92 12.59
N GLY A 43 19.50 -11.62 13.80
CA GLY A 43 19.68 -10.30 14.40
C GLY A 43 18.92 -9.20 13.65
N GLY A 44 17.58 -9.29 13.64
CA GLY A 44 16.68 -8.14 13.56
C GLY A 44 16.94 -7.06 12.51
N ALA A 45 17.45 -7.39 11.31
CA ALA A 45 17.57 -6.41 10.24
C ALA A 45 16.17 -5.96 9.78
N GLY A 46 16.01 -4.65 9.50
CA GLY A 46 14.72 -4.04 9.17
C GLY A 46 13.99 -4.73 8.02
N PHE A 47 12.84 -5.32 8.29
CA PHE A 47 12.03 -6.03 7.30
C PHE A 47 11.11 -5.06 6.55
N TYR A 48 11.71 -4.27 5.67
CA TYR A 48 10.99 -3.33 4.82
C TYR A 48 10.17 -4.01 3.70
N ALA A 49 10.13 -5.34 3.63
CA ALA A 49 9.31 -6.07 2.67
C ALA A 49 7.81 -5.84 2.92
N ILE A 50 7.37 -5.92 4.18
CA ILE A 50 5.95 -5.71 4.56
C ILE A 50 5.41 -4.37 4.07
N PRO A 51 6.02 -3.21 4.40
CA PRO A 51 5.52 -1.95 3.86
C PRO A 51 5.62 -1.88 2.33
N ARG A 52 6.67 -2.43 1.71
CA ARG A 52 6.78 -2.44 0.23
C ARG A 52 5.68 -3.26 -0.44
N MET A 53 5.13 -4.26 0.24
CA MET A 53 3.99 -5.05 -0.24
C MET A 53 2.66 -4.37 0.07
N LEU A 54 2.52 -3.74 1.25
CA LEU A 54 1.26 -3.12 1.67
C LEU A 54 0.98 -1.77 1.01
N PHE A 55 1.98 -0.92 0.79
CA PHE A 55 1.75 0.40 0.20
C PHE A 55 1.16 0.36 -1.23
N PRO A 56 1.58 -0.55 -2.13
CA PRO A 56 0.89 -0.77 -3.40
C PRO A 56 -0.59 -1.13 -3.23
N GLU A 57 -0.91 -1.99 -2.26
CA GLU A 57 -2.29 -2.39 -1.96
C GLU A 57 -3.10 -1.20 -1.42
N ILE A 58 -2.50 -0.40 -0.55
CA ILE A 58 -3.09 0.84 -0.02
C ILE A 58 -3.30 1.88 -1.15
N ASP A 59 -2.39 1.99 -2.12
CA ASP A 59 -2.59 2.81 -3.33
C ASP A 59 -3.79 2.30 -4.14
N GLY A 60 -3.85 1.00 -4.40
CA GLY A 60 -4.97 0.35 -5.07
C GLY A 60 -6.31 0.63 -4.39
N LEU A 61 -6.39 0.39 -3.08
CA LEU A 61 -7.59 0.65 -2.27
C LEU A 61 -7.94 2.15 -2.25
N GLY A 62 -6.95 3.02 -2.05
CA GLY A 62 -7.14 4.47 -2.10
C GLY A 62 -7.65 4.97 -3.44
N SER A 63 -7.27 4.32 -4.54
CA SER A 63 -7.78 4.67 -5.88
C SER A 63 -9.29 4.47 -6.02
N TYR A 64 -9.89 3.55 -5.26
CA TYR A 64 -11.34 3.34 -5.26
C TYR A 64 -12.10 4.49 -4.57
N ILE A 65 -11.42 5.22 -3.67
CA ILE A 65 -11.95 6.43 -3.03
C ILE A 65 -11.81 7.62 -3.99
N THR A 66 -10.64 7.79 -4.60
CA THR A 66 -10.34 8.96 -5.43
C THR A 66 -10.91 8.86 -6.85
N GLY A 67 -11.20 7.63 -7.31
CA GLY A 67 -11.58 7.34 -8.69
C GLY A 67 -10.44 7.50 -9.69
N ASN A 68 -9.19 7.64 -9.22
CA ASN A 68 -8.03 7.90 -10.06
C ASN A 68 -6.83 7.00 -9.68
N PRO A 69 -6.59 5.90 -10.40
CA PRO A 69 -5.48 4.99 -10.12
C PRO A 69 -4.10 5.56 -10.46
N HIS A 70 -4.01 6.75 -11.06
CA HIS A 70 -2.73 7.38 -11.40
C HIS A 70 -2.22 8.37 -10.35
N SER A 71 -2.95 8.55 -9.25
CA SER A 71 -2.62 9.52 -8.18
C SER A 71 -2.07 8.86 -6.92
N THR A 72 -1.00 8.05 -7.05
CA THR A 72 -0.43 7.22 -5.96
C THR A 72 -0.33 7.93 -4.61
N GLY A 73 0.26 9.13 -4.57
CA GLY A 73 0.42 9.85 -3.30
C GLY A 73 -0.91 10.29 -2.67
N LEU A 74 -1.88 10.70 -3.49
CA LEU A 74 -3.21 11.05 -3.03
C LEU A 74 -3.98 9.82 -2.56
N ASN A 75 -3.92 8.72 -3.32
CA ASN A 75 -4.60 7.47 -3.01
C ASN A 75 -4.14 6.92 -1.66
N ILE A 76 -2.83 6.77 -1.48
CA ILE A 76 -2.26 6.28 -0.22
C ILE A 76 -2.64 7.21 0.94
N LYS A 77 -2.46 8.53 0.77
CA LYS A 77 -2.82 9.50 1.82
C LYS A 77 -4.29 9.37 2.22
N THR A 78 -5.18 9.29 1.22
CA THR A 78 -6.63 9.24 1.42
C THR A 78 -7.04 7.97 2.14
N TYR A 79 -6.50 6.81 1.77
CA TYR A 79 -6.81 5.56 2.45
C TYR A 79 -6.33 5.58 3.92
N LEU A 80 -5.09 6.02 4.15
CA LEU A 80 -4.53 6.14 5.50
C LEU A 80 -5.37 7.10 6.37
N SER A 81 -5.75 8.28 5.85
CA SER A 81 -6.47 9.28 6.64
C SER A 81 -7.96 8.97 6.81
N GLU A 82 -8.65 8.59 5.73
CA GLU A 82 -10.10 8.48 5.70
C GLU A 82 -10.61 7.10 6.09
N VAL A 83 -9.80 6.05 5.97
CA VAL A 83 -10.20 4.68 6.32
C VAL A 83 -9.51 4.23 7.60
N MET A 84 -8.18 4.09 7.56
CA MET A 84 -7.42 3.63 8.75
C MET A 84 -7.46 4.66 9.88
N GLY A 85 -7.50 5.95 9.52
CA GLY A 85 -7.60 7.07 10.44
C GLY A 85 -8.91 7.16 11.22
N ILE A 86 -9.96 6.41 10.85
CA ILE A 86 -11.20 6.32 11.63
C ILE A 86 -10.94 5.56 12.93
N LYS A 87 -10.30 4.41 12.84
CA LYS A 87 -9.97 3.58 14.02
C LYS A 87 -8.77 4.11 14.78
N ARG A 88 -7.80 4.68 14.07
CA ARG A 88 -6.56 5.19 14.68
C ARG A 88 -6.22 6.57 14.11
N SER A 89 -6.65 7.63 14.78
CA SER A 89 -6.51 9.03 14.35
C SER A 89 -5.08 9.41 13.94
N ARG A 90 -4.07 8.79 14.56
CA ARG A 90 -2.66 9.03 14.27
C ARG A 90 -2.31 8.85 12.78
N TYR A 91 -2.96 7.94 12.06
CA TYR A 91 -2.76 7.82 10.61
C TYR A 91 -3.10 9.11 9.86
N LYS A 92 -4.10 9.88 10.30
CA LYS A 92 -4.46 11.17 9.69
C LYS A 92 -3.31 12.16 9.76
N GLU A 93 -2.59 12.16 10.88
CA GLU A 93 -1.50 13.10 11.15
C GLU A 93 -0.24 12.73 10.35
N VAL A 94 0.05 11.45 10.21
CA VAL A 94 1.31 10.97 9.59
C VAL A 94 1.17 10.51 8.14
N ALA A 95 -0.05 10.43 7.58
CA ALA A 95 -0.29 9.90 6.23
C ALA A 95 0.58 10.57 5.15
N ALA A 96 0.65 11.91 5.15
CA ALA A 96 1.46 12.65 4.18
C ALA A 96 2.96 12.33 4.31
N PHE A 97 3.43 12.16 5.54
CA PHE A 97 4.80 11.78 5.83
C PHE A 97 5.09 10.34 5.36
N MET A 98 4.20 9.38 5.66
CA MET A 98 4.33 7.99 5.20
C MET A 98 4.36 7.89 3.67
N VAL A 99 3.53 8.66 2.96
CA VAL A 99 3.54 8.75 1.50
C VAL A 99 4.87 9.26 0.97
N PHE A 100 5.42 10.31 1.57
CA PHE A 100 6.69 10.88 1.17
C PHE A 100 7.84 9.87 1.29
N VAL A 101 7.90 9.17 2.43
CA VAL A 101 8.92 8.15 2.67
C VAL A 101 8.78 6.96 1.72
N TYR A 102 7.56 6.46 1.50
CA TYR A 102 7.33 5.33 0.60
C TYR A 102 7.72 5.65 -0.85
N ARG A 103 7.20 6.75 -1.40
CA ARG A 103 7.38 7.07 -2.82
C ARG A 103 8.82 7.39 -3.20
N HIS A 104 9.58 7.99 -2.29
CA HIS A 104 10.93 8.45 -2.62
C HIS A 104 12.04 7.57 -2.06
N GLY A 105 11.77 6.81 -1.00
CA GLY A 105 12.73 5.87 -0.43
C GLY A 105 12.37 4.43 -0.75
N LEU A 106 11.35 3.90 -0.08
CA LEU A 106 11.08 2.46 -0.02
C LEU A 106 10.82 1.82 -1.39
N LEU A 107 10.12 2.52 -2.29
CA LEU A 107 9.76 1.98 -3.61
C LEU A 107 10.94 1.90 -4.57
N HIS A 108 11.94 2.78 -4.44
CA HIS A 108 12.99 2.95 -5.45
C HIS A 108 14.40 2.64 -4.95
N GLN A 109 14.66 2.83 -3.65
CA GLN A 109 16.00 2.78 -3.06
C GLN A 109 16.12 1.70 -1.97
N HIS A 110 15.05 0.95 -1.70
CA HIS A 110 14.99 -0.09 -0.67
C HIS A 110 15.23 0.39 0.77
N GLU A 111 15.29 1.70 1.02
CA GLU A 111 15.49 2.32 2.33
C GLU A 111 14.49 3.46 2.58
N PRO A 112 14.07 3.73 3.83
CA PRO A 112 13.26 4.90 4.15
C PRO A 112 14.02 6.19 3.84
N LYS A 113 13.36 7.13 3.16
CA LYS A 113 13.92 8.47 2.97
C LYS A 113 13.89 9.26 4.28
N CYS A 114 15.01 9.88 4.63
CA CYS A 114 15.10 10.87 5.70
C CYS A 114 15.10 12.30 5.12
N PHE A 115 14.72 13.30 5.92
CA PHE A 115 14.83 14.71 5.54
C PHE A 115 15.22 15.61 6.70
N SER A 116 15.84 16.75 6.41
CA SER A 116 16.14 17.75 7.43
C SER A 116 14.93 18.66 7.67
N TYR A 117 14.55 18.83 8.93
CA TYR A 117 13.54 19.80 9.36
C TYR A 117 14.00 20.47 10.66
N LYS A 118 14.06 21.80 10.68
CA LYS A 118 14.54 22.58 11.83
C LYS A 118 15.88 22.07 12.40
N LYS A 119 16.85 21.79 11.51
CA LYS A 119 18.19 21.24 11.82
C LYS A 119 18.19 19.83 12.42
N LYS A 120 17.06 19.13 12.43
CA LYS A 120 16.97 17.72 12.86
C LYS A 120 16.74 16.82 11.66
N VAL A 121 17.30 15.62 11.69
CA VAL A 121 17.02 14.58 10.69
C VAL A 121 15.74 13.88 11.11
N ILE A 122 14.71 13.97 10.26
CA ILE A 122 13.44 13.28 10.44
C ILE A 122 13.46 12.00 9.60
N GLY A 123 13.08 10.88 10.20
CA GLY A 123 13.09 9.57 9.56
C GLY A 123 11.86 8.73 9.86
N LEU A 124 11.76 7.59 9.20
CA LEU A 124 10.78 6.54 9.47
C LEU A 124 11.54 5.23 9.66
N GLN A 125 11.18 4.48 10.68
CA GLN A 125 11.73 3.17 10.93
C GLN A 125 10.59 2.18 11.10
N PHE A 126 10.69 1.04 10.42
CA PHE A 126 9.78 -0.07 10.61
C PHE A 126 10.39 -1.02 11.62
N THR A 127 9.58 -1.41 12.60
CA THR A 127 9.97 -2.31 13.68
C THR A 127 9.08 -3.54 13.66
N ILE A 128 9.60 -4.69 14.09
CA ILE A 128 8.80 -5.86 14.39
C ILE A 128 9.51 -6.61 15.53
N GLY A 129 8.79 -6.92 16.62
CA GLY A 129 9.23 -7.89 17.63
C GLY A 129 10.60 -7.67 18.30
N ASN A 130 11.20 -6.48 18.22
CA ASN A 130 12.51 -6.21 18.80
C ASN A 130 12.36 -5.86 20.30
N GLN A 131 13.17 -6.47 21.16
CA GLN A 131 13.22 -6.15 22.59
C GLN A 131 13.65 -4.69 22.83
N ASN A 132 14.40 -4.11 21.89
CA ASN A 132 14.79 -2.70 21.89
C ASN A 132 13.73 -1.78 21.27
N ASN A 133 12.53 -2.30 20.95
CA ASN A 133 11.44 -1.43 20.54
C ASN A 133 11.02 -0.53 21.71
N PRO A 134 10.57 0.69 21.42
CA PRO A 134 9.95 1.54 22.44
C PRO A 134 8.78 0.80 23.11
N GLN A 135 8.64 0.96 24.43
CA GLN A 135 7.58 0.30 25.19
C GLN A 135 6.19 0.66 24.64
N GLU A 136 6.01 1.88 24.13
CA GLU A 136 4.76 2.32 23.51
C GLU A 136 4.43 1.49 22.26
N VAL A 137 5.43 1.17 21.44
CA VAL A 137 5.28 0.33 20.24
C VAL A 137 4.94 -1.09 20.63
N GLN A 138 5.58 -1.62 21.68
CA GLN A 138 5.27 -2.95 22.24
C GLN A 138 3.87 -2.99 22.87
N ALA A 139 3.39 -1.88 23.44
CA ALA A 139 2.06 -1.75 24.05
C ALA A 139 0.92 -1.50 23.04
N GLY A 140 1.20 -1.57 21.73
CA GLY A 140 0.19 -1.42 20.67
C GLY A 140 -0.01 0.01 20.14
N ASN A 141 0.71 1.00 20.68
CA ASN A 141 0.87 2.30 20.04
C ASN A 141 1.94 2.18 18.96
N HIS A 142 1.55 1.72 17.78
CA HIS A 142 2.50 1.38 16.71
C HIS A 142 2.87 2.54 15.78
N LEU A 143 2.54 3.79 16.13
CA LEU A 143 2.81 5.00 15.35
C LEU A 143 3.35 6.12 16.25
N VAL A 144 4.57 5.95 16.75
CA VAL A 144 5.16 6.82 17.78
C VAL A 144 6.32 7.58 17.20
N PHE A 145 6.46 8.85 17.57
CA PHE A 145 7.56 9.68 17.11
C PHE A 145 8.60 9.83 18.22
N ILE A 146 9.79 9.26 18.02
CA ILE A 146 10.86 9.17 19.03
C ILE A 146 12.15 9.63 18.40
N ASP A 147 12.85 10.57 19.04
CA ASP A 147 14.13 11.09 18.57
C ASP A 147 14.14 11.50 17.09
N ASN A 148 13.02 12.07 16.64
CA ASN A 148 12.78 12.52 15.25
C ASN A 148 12.49 11.40 14.23
N VAL A 149 12.30 10.17 14.70
CA VAL A 149 11.95 9.02 13.87
C VAL A 149 10.50 8.63 14.16
N LEU A 150 9.67 8.56 13.13
CA LEU A 150 8.39 7.87 13.24
C LEU A 150 8.67 6.36 13.26
N MET A 151 8.36 5.72 14.37
CA MET A 151 8.43 4.28 14.55
C MET A 151 7.09 3.68 14.12
N LEU A 152 7.13 2.74 13.18
CA LEU A 152 5.97 1.96 12.73
C LEU A 152 6.17 0.48 13.03
N ASP A 153 5.32 -0.12 13.86
CA ASP A 153 5.31 -1.58 13.98
C ASP A 153 4.67 -2.21 12.74
N ALA A 154 5.43 -3.01 12.00
CA ALA A 154 4.97 -3.55 10.73
C ALA A 154 3.91 -4.64 10.92
N ASN A 155 3.92 -5.36 12.04
CA ASN A 155 2.89 -6.34 12.36
C ASN A 155 1.53 -5.66 12.57
N THR A 156 1.51 -4.65 13.42
CA THR A 156 0.31 -3.86 13.69
C THR A 156 -0.14 -3.11 12.44
N PHE A 157 0.78 -2.60 11.62
CA PHE A 157 0.44 -1.98 10.34
C PHE A 157 -0.23 -2.96 9.37
N TYR A 158 0.30 -4.20 9.25
CA TYR A 158 -0.32 -5.26 8.46
C TYR A 158 -1.75 -5.56 8.92
N TYR A 159 -1.95 -5.82 10.22
CA TYR A 159 -3.27 -6.11 10.75
C TYR A 159 -4.23 -4.93 10.61
N ASP A 160 -3.76 -3.70 10.79
CA ASP A 160 -4.59 -2.51 10.57
C ASP A 160 -5.07 -2.42 9.12
N VAL A 161 -4.21 -2.72 8.14
CA VAL A 161 -4.61 -2.74 6.73
C VAL A 161 -5.65 -3.83 6.50
N VAL A 162 -5.37 -5.08 6.88
CA VAL A 162 -6.28 -6.22 6.69
C VAL A 162 -7.65 -5.96 7.33
N ASN A 163 -7.66 -5.49 8.58
CA ASN A 163 -8.88 -5.24 9.34
C ASN A 163 -9.64 -3.98 8.88
N SER A 164 -8.97 -3.07 8.18
CA SER A 164 -9.63 -1.88 7.61
C SER A 164 -10.48 -2.22 6.37
N ILE A 165 -10.18 -3.32 5.66
CA ILE A 165 -10.84 -3.65 4.39
C ILE A 165 -12.31 -4.04 4.61
N ASP A 166 -12.66 -4.64 5.75
CA ASP A 166 -14.05 -5.02 6.05
C ASP A 166 -14.96 -3.78 6.13
N ASP A 167 -14.54 -2.75 6.87
CA ASP A 167 -15.28 -1.50 6.98
C ASP A 167 -15.23 -0.73 5.66
N PHE A 168 -14.07 -0.73 5.01
CA PHE A 168 -13.89 -0.09 3.72
C PHE A 168 -14.85 -0.65 2.65
N ALA A 169 -15.13 -1.96 2.66
CA ALA A 169 -16.06 -2.56 1.71
C ALA A 169 -17.48 -1.99 1.85
N ASN A 170 -17.93 -1.72 3.08
CA ASN A 170 -19.21 -1.07 3.34
C ASN A 170 -19.18 0.41 2.88
N ASP A 171 -18.08 1.12 3.12
CA ASP A 171 -17.89 2.50 2.66
C ASP A 171 -17.88 2.60 1.13
N ILE A 172 -17.29 1.63 0.41
CA ILE A 172 -17.34 1.62 -1.05
C ILE A 172 -18.79 1.54 -1.53
N ILE A 173 -19.59 0.64 -0.98
CA ILE A 173 -20.99 0.47 -1.41
C ILE A 173 -21.81 1.72 -1.14
N THR A 174 -21.68 2.27 0.06
CA THR A 174 -22.55 3.35 0.55
C THR A 174 -22.12 4.73 0.11
N LYS A 175 -20.81 4.98 -0.03
CA LYS A 175 -20.22 6.32 -0.23
C LYS A 175 -19.43 6.44 -1.53
N TYR A 176 -18.64 5.43 -1.89
CA TYR A 176 -17.63 5.55 -2.96
C TYR A 176 -17.91 4.70 -4.21
N LYS A 177 -19.15 4.23 -4.40
CA LYS A 177 -19.46 3.29 -5.48
C LYS A 177 -19.11 3.82 -6.86
N LYS A 178 -19.42 5.10 -7.12
CA LYS A 178 -19.12 5.75 -8.42
C LYS A 178 -17.61 5.87 -8.69
N THR A 179 -16.83 6.23 -7.66
CA THR A 179 -15.37 6.37 -7.80
C THR A 179 -14.69 5.00 -7.90
N PHE A 180 -15.19 3.99 -7.19
CA PHE A 180 -14.78 2.61 -7.37
C PHE A 180 -14.97 2.14 -8.82
N GLU A 181 -16.18 2.29 -9.37
CA GLU A 181 -16.48 1.90 -10.75
C GLU A 181 -15.60 2.65 -11.77
N ALA A 182 -15.32 3.94 -11.53
CA ALA A 182 -14.42 4.73 -12.35
C ALA A 182 -12.98 4.21 -12.30
N SER A 183 -12.45 3.93 -11.11
CA SER A 183 -11.09 3.43 -10.93
C SER A 183 -10.92 2.05 -11.58
N ILE A 184 -11.83 1.11 -11.31
CA ILE A 184 -11.82 -0.23 -11.90
C ILE A 184 -11.86 -0.16 -13.44
N LYS A 185 -12.68 0.72 -14.00
CA LYS A 185 -12.74 0.91 -15.45
C LYS A 185 -11.41 1.39 -16.05
N ILE A 186 -10.68 2.24 -15.33
CA ILE A 186 -9.35 2.71 -15.78
C ILE A 186 -8.32 1.58 -15.64
N GLN A 187 -8.30 0.87 -14.50
CA GLN A 187 -7.35 -0.21 -14.22
C GLN A 187 -7.53 -1.43 -15.13
N SER A 188 -8.76 -1.74 -15.52
CA SER A 188 -9.10 -2.86 -16.43
C SER A 188 -8.97 -2.52 -17.91
N LYS A 189 -8.64 -1.27 -18.26
CA LYS A 189 -8.46 -0.87 -19.65
C LYS A 189 -7.21 -1.56 -20.20
N PRO A 190 -7.29 -2.32 -21.31
CA PRO A 190 -6.12 -2.88 -21.95
C PRO A 190 -5.14 -1.77 -22.34
N LEU A 191 -3.84 -2.01 -22.12
CA LEU A 191 -2.79 -1.13 -22.63
C LEU A 191 -2.86 -1.14 -24.16
N THR A 192 -2.96 0.05 -24.76
CA THR A 192 -2.87 0.17 -26.23
C THR A 192 -1.43 -0.04 -26.68
N LYS A 193 -1.23 -0.49 -27.93
CA LYS A 193 0.10 -0.62 -28.56
C LYS A 193 0.91 0.70 -28.45
N THR A 194 0.24 1.84 -28.61
CA THR A 194 0.85 3.16 -28.45
C THR A 194 1.26 3.42 -27.00
N GLU A 195 0.43 3.10 -26.00
CA GLU A 195 0.81 3.26 -24.58
C GLU A 195 1.98 2.35 -24.17
N LEU A 196 2.06 1.15 -24.75
CA LEU A 196 3.13 0.18 -24.54
C LEU A 196 4.49 0.70 -25.06
N LEU A 197 4.48 1.32 -26.25
CA LEU A 197 5.67 1.74 -26.97
C LEU A 197 6.07 3.22 -26.75
N PHE A 198 5.14 4.10 -26.35
CA PHE A 198 5.36 5.57 -26.34
C PHE A 198 5.23 6.27 -24.97
N LYS A 199 5.02 5.57 -23.85
CA LYS A 199 5.21 6.22 -22.54
C LYS A 199 6.69 6.54 -22.34
N ARG A 200 7.07 7.77 -22.74
CA ARG A 200 8.25 8.66 -22.52
C ARG A 200 9.61 8.12 -22.03
N THR A 201 9.80 6.83 -21.77
CA THR A 201 11.00 6.23 -21.14
C THR A 201 11.42 4.89 -21.75
N ASN A 202 10.60 4.23 -22.56
CA ASN A 202 10.91 2.88 -23.08
C ASN A 202 11.75 2.90 -24.35
N LYS A 203 12.96 3.48 -24.30
CA LYS A 203 14.00 3.18 -25.30
C LYS A 203 14.48 1.72 -25.23
N TYR A 204 14.09 1.01 -24.17
CA TYR A 204 14.54 -0.33 -23.80
C TYR A 204 13.55 -1.44 -24.13
N ILE A 205 12.35 -1.10 -24.61
CA ILE A 205 11.32 -2.07 -24.99
C ILE A 205 10.90 -1.78 -26.42
N SER A 206 11.01 -2.79 -27.28
CA SER A 206 10.78 -2.75 -28.72
C SER A 206 9.73 -3.79 -29.13
N GLU A 207 9.24 -3.70 -30.37
CA GLU A 207 8.31 -4.72 -30.89
C GLU A 207 8.91 -6.13 -30.92
N LYS A 208 10.23 -6.25 -31.10
CA LYS A 208 10.94 -7.55 -31.13
C LYS A 208 10.87 -8.28 -29.81
N ASP A 209 10.80 -7.55 -28.69
CA ASP A 209 10.67 -8.14 -27.36
C ASP A 209 9.33 -8.88 -27.18
N PHE A 210 8.39 -8.70 -28.11
CA PHE A 210 7.10 -9.36 -28.14
C PHE A 210 6.96 -10.37 -29.28
N ASP A 211 8.05 -10.76 -29.95
CA ASP A 211 7.99 -11.72 -31.06
C ASP A 211 7.46 -13.09 -30.60
N PHE A 212 7.68 -13.47 -29.34
CA PHE A 212 7.12 -14.70 -28.75
C PHE A 212 5.59 -14.73 -28.71
N LEU A 213 4.91 -13.58 -28.85
CA LEU A 213 3.45 -13.53 -28.94
C LEU A 213 2.94 -13.83 -30.36
N LYS A 214 3.79 -13.79 -31.39
CA LYS A 214 3.40 -14.08 -32.78
C LYS A 214 3.11 -15.56 -33.02
N THR A 215 3.44 -16.42 -32.06
CA THR A 215 3.22 -17.87 -32.11
C THR A 215 1.95 -18.31 -31.38
N ILE A 216 1.19 -17.37 -30.80
CA ILE A 216 -0.09 -17.59 -30.09
C ILE A 216 -1.23 -17.23 -31.04
#